data_AF-A0A147DLR1-F1
#
_entry.id   AF-A0A147DLR1-F1
#
_cell.length_a   1.000
_cell.length_b   1.000
_cell.length_c   1.000
_cell.angle_alpha   90.00
_cell.angle_beta   90.00
_cell.angle_gamma   90.00
#
_symmetry.space_group_name_H-M   'P 1'
#
loop_
_entity.id
_entity.type
_entity.pdbx_description
1 polymer ?
#
loop_
_entity_poly.entity_id
_entity_poly.type
_entity_poly.pdbx_seq_one_letter_code
_entity_poly.pdbx_strand_id
1 'polypeptide(L)'
;MTLTLTVLPRADADRLAGLPVAVIGAGPVGLAAAAHLLEQGLPVVVYEAGDHVGTSVRAWGHTRLFSPWRYVIDAAARRLLEPTGWNEPRRSSLPTGHDLVAQYLDPLAQTPELAP
;
A
#
# COMPACT_ATOMS: atom_id res chain seq x y z
N MET A 1 -6.61 -0.69 -25.34
CA MET A 1 -6.31 -2.12 -25.10
C MET A 1 -6.82 -2.44 -23.70
N THR A 2 -7.86 -3.27 -23.58
CA THR A 2 -8.47 -3.64 -22.31
C THR A 2 -8.14 -5.09 -22.04
N LEU A 3 -7.47 -5.36 -20.93
CA LEU A 3 -7.24 -6.72 -20.45
C LEU A 3 -8.36 -7.04 -19.44
N THR A 4 -9.34 -7.84 -19.86
CA THR A 4 -10.39 -8.33 -18.97
C THR A 4 -9.91 -9.62 -18.31
N LEU A 5 -9.47 -9.52 -17.06
CA LEU A 5 -9.24 -10.67 -16.19
C LEU A 5 -10.58 -11.12 -15.60
N THR A 6 -11.36 -11.91 -16.33
CA THR A 6 -12.51 -12.61 -15.75
C THR A 6 -12.03 -13.85 -15.03
N VAL A 7 -11.45 -13.66 -13.84
CA VAL A 7 -11.48 -14.72 -12.84
C VAL A 7 -12.90 -14.74 -12.32
N LEU A 8 -13.71 -15.71 -12.77
CA LEU A 8 -15.00 -15.95 -12.15
C LEU A 8 -14.75 -16.22 -10.66
N PRO A 9 -15.45 -15.52 -9.73
CA PRO A 9 -15.42 -15.91 -8.33
C PRO A 9 -15.72 -17.41 -8.24
N ARG A 10 -14.90 -18.18 -7.52
CA ARG A 10 -15.25 -19.57 -7.25
C ARG A 10 -16.64 -19.59 -6.62
N ALA A 11 -17.54 -20.40 -7.19
CA ALA A 11 -18.96 -20.46 -6.85
C ALA A 11 -19.28 -20.86 -5.39
N ASP A 12 -18.28 -21.17 -4.58
CA ASP A 12 -18.38 -21.24 -3.11
C ASP A 12 -18.37 -19.82 -2.48
N ALA A 13 -19.16 -18.91 -3.05
CA ALA A 13 -19.28 -17.54 -2.56
C ALA A 13 -19.74 -17.48 -1.10
N ASP A 14 -20.53 -18.46 -0.65
CA ASP A 14 -21.01 -18.55 0.73
C ASP A 14 -19.88 -18.77 1.75
N ARG A 15 -18.88 -19.60 1.43
CA ARG A 15 -17.76 -19.85 2.36
C ARG A 15 -16.83 -18.65 2.47
N LEU A 16 -16.74 -17.85 1.41
CA LEU A 16 -15.90 -16.66 1.36
C LEU A 16 -16.64 -15.39 1.80
N ALA A 17 -17.98 -15.45 1.91
CA ALA A 17 -18.81 -14.33 2.31
C ALA A 17 -18.39 -13.83 3.70
N GLY A 18 -18.04 -12.54 3.78
CA GLY A 18 -17.63 -11.88 5.02
C GLY A 18 -16.18 -12.13 5.46
N LEU A 19 -15.39 -12.92 4.74
CA LEU A 19 -13.96 -13.05 5.01
C LEU A 19 -13.19 -11.81 4.51
N PRO A 20 -12.12 -11.39 5.21
CA PRO A 20 -11.26 -10.31 4.73
C PRO A 20 -10.47 -10.73 3.48
N VAL A 21 -10.10 -9.73 2.69
CA VAL A 21 -9.14 -9.90 1.60
C VAL A 21 -7.73 -10.02 2.18
N ALA A 22 -7.02 -11.09 1.84
CA ALA A 22 -5.61 -11.25 2.19
C ALA A 22 -4.71 -10.59 1.13
N VAL A 23 -3.93 -9.59 1.54
CA VAL A 23 -2.89 -8.97 0.71
C VAL A 23 -1.53 -9.55 1.11
N ILE A 24 -0.81 -10.12 0.15
CA ILE A 24 0.50 -10.73 0.39
C ILE A 24 1.60 -9.76 -0.03
N GLY A 25 2.34 -9.26 0.96
CA GLY A 25 3.42 -8.29 0.87
C GLY A 25 3.00 -6.90 1.36
N ALA A 26 3.68 -6.35 2.36
CA ALA A 26 3.53 -4.96 2.83
C ALA A 26 4.55 -4.04 2.15
N GLY A 27 4.75 -4.22 0.85
CA GLY A 27 5.48 -3.27 0.00
C GLY A 27 4.58 -2.14 -0.51
N PRO A 28 5.10 -1.23 -1.35
CA PRO A 28 4.34 -0.10 -1.87
C PRO A 28 3.01 -0.49 -2.53
N VAL A 29 3.03 -1.55 -3.34
CA VAL A 29 1.83 -2.01 -4.07
C VAL A 29 0.83 -2.70 -3.14
N GLY A 30 1.30 -3.48 -2.16
CA GLY A 30 0.42 -4.15 -1.22
C GLY A 30 -0.31 -3.18 -0.30
N LEU A 31 0.39 -2.17 0.22
CA LEU A 31 -0.25 -1.12 1.01
C LEU A 31 -1.22 -0.26 0.18
N ALA A 32 -0.88 0.03 -1.08
CA ALA A 32 -1.82 0.70 -1.98
C ALA A 32 -3.08 -0.16 -2.18
N ALA A 33 -2.93 -1.46 -2.44
CA ALA A 33 -4.08 -2.36 -2.55
C ALA A 33 -4.93 -2.39 -1.27
N ALA A 34 -4.30 -2.44 -0.10
CA ALA A 34 -5.00 -2.36 1.18
C ALA A 34 -5.76 -1.04 1.34
N ALA A 35 -5.16 0.10 0.97
CA ALA A 35 -5.81 1.39 1.00
C ALA A 35 -7.07 1.44 0.09
N HIS A 36 -6.99 0.93 -1.13
CA HIS A 36 -8.14 0.84 -2.04
C HIS A 36 -9.25 -0.08 -1.49
N LEU A 37 -8.89 -1.21 -0.86
CA LEU A 37 -9.86 -2.11 -0.23
C LEU A 37 -10.59 -1.44 0.94
N LEU A 38 -9.86 -0.72 1.79
CA LEU A 38 -10.41 0.03 2.91
C LEU A 38 -11.38 1.12 2.43
N GLU A 39 -11.05 1.86 1.37
CA GLU A 39 -11.94 2.86 0.77
C GLU A 39 -13.26 2.28 0.24
N GLN A 40 -13.24 1.01 -0.16
CA GLN A 40 -14.42 0.29 -0.62
C GLN A 40 -15.19 -0.37 0.54
N GLY A 41 -14.76 -0.16 1.79
CA GLY A 41 -15.36 -0.80 2.97
C GLY A 41 -15.12 -2.30 3.05
N LEU A 42 -14.10 -2.81 2.35
CA LEU A 42 -13.74 -4.23 2.36
C LEU A 42 -12.72 -4.49 3.48
N PRO A 43 -13.00 -5.45 4.39
CA PRO A 43 -12.03 -5.82 5.41
C PRO A 43 -10.79 -6.43 4.76
N VAL A 44 -9.61 -6.08 5.24
CA VAL A 44 -8.32 -6.48 4.66
C VAL A 44 -7.34 -6.92 5.75
N VAL A 45 -6.52 -7.92 5.44
CA VAL A 45 -5.36 -8.31 6.26
C VAL A 45 -4.13 -8.33 5.36
N VAL A 46 -3.08 -7.61 5.76
CA VAL A 46 -1.81 -7.54 5.02
C VAL A 46 -0.78 -8.44 5.71
N TYR A 47 -0.15 -9.33 4.95
CA TYR A 47 0.91 -10.22 5.43
C TYR A 47 2.25 -9.83 4.82
N GLU A 48 3.25 -9.56 5.65
CA GLU A 48 4.63 -9.32 5.20
C GLU A 48 5.53 -10.47 5.66
N ALA A 49 6.48 -10.85 4.80
CA ALA A 49 7.43 -11.91 5.11
C ALA A 49 8.58 -11.41 6.00
N GLY A 50 8.93 -10.13 5.90
CA GLY A 50 9.90 -9.48 6.78
C GLY A 50 9.30 -8.87 8.05
N ASP A 51 10.18 -8.41 8.93
CA ASP A 51 9.81 -7.84 10.24
C ASP A 51 9.18 -6.43 10.13
N HIS A 52 9.29 -5.79 8.97
CA HIS A 52 8.85 -4.41 8.76
C HIS A 52 8.15 -4.21 7.42
N VAL A 53 7.24 -3.24 7.39
CA VAL A 53 6.71 -2.69 6.14
C VAL A 53 7.86 -2.25 5.22
N GLY A 54 7.72 -2.55 3.93
CA GLY A 54 8.75 -2.24 2.94
C GLY A 54 10.08 -2.97 3.14
N THR A 55 10.11 -4.14 3.79
CA THR A 55 11.37 -4.92 4.02
C THR A 55 12.23 -5.03 2.75
N SER A 56 11.62 -5.38 1.60
CA SER A 56 12.36 -5.43 0.32
C SER A 56 12.93 -4.07 -0.08
N VAL A 57 12.15 -2.98 0.06
CA VAL A 57 12.58 -1.61 -0.24
C VAL A 57 13.77 -1.20 0.64
N ARG A 58 13.73 -1.54 1.93
CA ARG A 58 14.81 -1.26 2.89
C ARG A 58 16.12 -1.91 2.46
N ALA A 59 16.10 -3.11 1.86
CA ALA A 59 17.31 -3.80 1.40
C ALA A 59 18.09 -3.04 0.30
N TRP A 60 17.38 -2.26 -0.53
CA TRP A 60 17.99 -1.39 -1.55
C TRP A 60 17.76 0.10 -1.25
N GLY A 61 17.51 0.46 0.01
CA GLY A 61 17.00 1.77 0.41
C GLY A 61 17.87 2.96 0.01
N HIS A 62 19.17 2.75 -0.18
CA HIS A 62 20.10 3.77 -0.68
C HIS A 62 19.88 4.17 -2.15
N THR A 63 19.15 3.35 -2.93
CA THR A 63 18.92 3.59 -4.36
C THR A 63 17.89 4.71 -4.57
N ARG A 64 18.21 5.67 -5.44
CA ARG A 64 17.30 6.72 -5.87
C ARG A 64 16.34 6.22 -6.95
N LEU A 65 15.05 6.48 -6.78
CA LEU A 65 14.04 6.19 -7.79
C LEU A 65 14.18 7.16 -8.97
N PHE A 66 13.81 6.69 -10.16
CA PHE A 66 13.70 7.53 -11.36
C PHE A 66 12.34 8.25 -11.46
N SER A 67 11.39 7.92 -10.58
CA SER A 67 10.06 8.52 -10.53
C SER A 67 9.94 9.53 -9.37
N PRO A 68 9.48 10.76 -9.62
CA PRO A 68 9.20 11.73 -8.55
C PRO A 68 7.97 11.34 -7.74
N TRP A 69 7.89 11.85 -6.51
CA TRP A 69 6.83 11.54 -5.54
C TRP A 69 5.40 11.56 -6.09
N ARG A 70 5.08 12.49 -7.00
CA ARG A 70 3.75 12.58 -7.65
C ARG A 70 3.29 11.31 -8.39
N TYR A 71 4.22 10.42 -8.74
CA TYR A 71 3.94 9.13 -9.39
C TYR A 71 4.18 7.92 -8.48
N VAL A 72 4.70 8.16 -7.28
CA VAL A 72 5.07 7.12 -6.31
C VAL A 72 4.00 6.95 -5.24
N ILE A 73 3.38 8.05 -4.81
CA ILE A 73 2.29 8.04 -3.83
C ILE A 73 0.99 7.64 -4.53
N ASP A 74 0.37 6.56 -4.06
CA ASP A 74 -0.95 6.14 -4.53
C ASP A 74 -2.04 7.08 -4.00
N ALA A 75 -3.09 7.30 -4.80
CA ALA A 75 -4.13 8.25 -4.47
C ALA A 75 -4.99 7.84 -3.27
N ALA A 76 -5.26 6.55 -3.07
CA ALA A 76 -6.00 6.04 -1.93
C ALA A 76 -5.16 6.11 -0.65
N ALA A 77 -3.90 5.68 -0.74
CA ALA A 77 -2.97 5.81 0.37
C ALA A 77 -2.79 7.28 0.83
N ARG A 78 -2.72 8.22 -0.12
CA ARG A 78 -2.67 9.66 0.20
C ARG A 78 -3.90 10.13 0.98
N ARG A 79 -5.10 9.68 0.61
CA ARG A 79 -6.35 10.04 1.31
C ARG A 79 -6.44 9.44 2.72
N LEU A 80 -5.84 8.27 2.96
CA LEU A 80 -5.70 7.72 4.31
C LEU A 80 -4.70 8.51 5.17
N LEU A 81 -3.64 9.04 4.55
CA LEU A 81 -2.61 9.81 5.24
C LEU A 81 -3.03 11.26 5.55
N GLU A 82 -3.77 11.92 4.67
CA GLU A 82 -4.18 13.34 4.81
C GLU A 82 -4.79 13.68 6.19
N PRO A 83 -5.74 12.89 6.77
CA PRO A 83 -6.34 13.18 8.07
C PRO A 83 -5.37 13.06 9.25
N THR A 84 -4.25 12.38 9.08
CA THR A 84 -3.25 12.16 10.14
C THR A 84 -2.31 13.35 10.38
N GLY A 85 -2.43 14.40 9.55
CA GLY A 85 -1.45 15.49 9.53
C GLY A 85 -0.14 15.13 8.84
N TRP A 86 -0.12 14.04 8.06
CA TRP A 86 1.04 13.61 7.27
C TRP A 86 1.53 14.73 6.35
N ASN A 87 2.84 15.00 6.39
CA ASN A 87 3.47 16.02 5.57
C ASN A 87 3.90 15.41 4.22
N GLU A 88 3.10 15.64 3.18
CA GLU A 88 3.38 15.13 1.83
C GLU A 88 4.75 15.63 1.33
N PRO A 89 5.66 14.72 0.91
CA PRO A 89 6.94 15.10 0.34
C PRO A 89 6.79 15.97 -0.92
N ARG A 90 7.82 16.78 -1.21
CA ARG A 90 7.80 17.66 -2.39
C ARG A 90 7.57 16.85 -3.67
N ARG A 91 6.41 17.03 -4.30
CA ARG A 91 5.90 16.25 -5.44
C ARG A 91 6.86 16.07 -6.62
N SER A 92 7.81 16.98 -6.82
CA SER A 92 8.80 16.96 -7.92
C SER A 92 10.16 16.40 -7.56
N SER A 93 10.47 16.10 -6.28
CA SER A 93 11.73 15.45 -5.91
C SER A 93 11.69 13.93 -6.13
N LEU A 94 12.87 13.37 -6.38
CA LEU A 94 13.11 11.93 -6.53
C LEU A 94 13.50 11.32 -5.17
N PRO A 95 12.68 10.44 -4.57
CA PRO A 95 13.02 9.77 -3.33
C PRO A 95 14.10 8.70 -3.52
N THR A 96 14.82 8.40 -2.45
CA THR A 96 15.50 7.12 -2.26
C THR A 96 14.53 6.05 -1.75
N GLY A 97 14.91 4.78 -1.76
CA GLY A 97 14.13 3.73 -1.09
C GLY A 97 13.98 3.98 0.43
N HIS A 98 14.97 4.57 1.08
CA HIS A 98 14.85 5.01 2.48
C HIS A 98 13.80 6.11 2.63
N ASP A 99 13.79 7.10 1.75
CA ASP A 99 12.76 8.15 1.75
C ASP A 99 11.37 7.54 1.51
N LEU A 100 11.26 6.60 0.56
CA LEU A 100 10.01 5.90 0.26
C LEU A 100 9.42 5.24 1.50
N VAL A 101 10.26 4.58 2.28
CA VAL A 101 9.83 3.88 3.49
C VAL A 101 9.50 4.89 4.59
N ALA A 102 10.45 5.74 4.96
CA ALA A 102 10.32 6.63 6.12
C ALA A 102 9.25 7.71 5.95
N GLN A 103 9.05 8.23 4.73
CA GLN A 103 8.14 9.35 4.49
C GLN A 103 6.79 8.89 3.95
N TYR A 104 6.60 7.63 3.56
CA TYR A 104 5.35 7.15 2.97
C TYR A 104 4.89 5.80 3.52
N LEU A 105 5.68 4.73 3.42
CA LEU A 105 5.22 3.40 3.83
C LEU A 105 5.06 3.25 5.35
N ASP A 106 6.02 3.74 6.14
CA ASP A 106 5.97 3.68 7.60
C ASP A 106 4.77 4.49 8.14
N PRO A 107 4.55 5.77 7.75
CA PRO A 107 3.36 6.52 8.15
C PRO A 107 2.05 5.85 7.72
N LEU A 108 2.00 5.25 6.53
CA LEU A 108 0.80 4.59 6.02
C LEU A 108 0.47 3.33 6.84
N ALA A 109 1.48 2.55 7.21
CA ALA A 109 1.29 1.39 8.08
C ALA A 109 0.97 1.76 9.55
N GLN A 110 1.02 3.04 9.91
CA GLN A 110 0.69 3.55 11.25
C GLN A 110 -0.67 4.26 11.29
N THR A 111 -1.41 4.33 10.18
CA THR A 111 -2.77 4.89 10.24
C THR A 111 -3.67 3.96 11.05
N PRO A 112 -4.72 4.49 11.71
CA PRO A 112 -5.64 3.67 12.53
C PRO A 112 -6.24 2.47 11.79
N GLU A 113 -6.36 2.54 10.47
CA GLU A 113 -6.94 1.50 9.62
C GLU A 113 -5.95 0.38 9.25
N LEU A 114 -4.64 0.63 9.31
CA LEU A 114 -3.59 -0.30 8.86
C LEU A 114 -2.60 -0.69 9.95
N ALA A 115 -2.63 -0.02 11.11
CA ALA A 115 -1.77 -0.36 12.23
C ALA A 115 -1.97 -1.81 12.69
N PRO A 116 -0.89 -2.55 13.04
CA PRO A 116 -0.97 -3.89 13.60
C PRO A 116 -1.73 -3.98 14.94
#